data_AF-A0A2R7S7Y4-F1
#
_entry.id   AF-A0A2R7S7Y4-F1
#
_cell.length_a   1.000
_cell.length_b   1.000
_cell.length_c   1.000
_cell.angle_alpha   90.00
_cell.angle_beta   90.00
_cell.angle_gamma   90.00
#
_symmetry.space_group_name_H-M   'P 1'
#
loop_
_entity.id
_entity.type
_entity.pdbx_description
1 polymer ?
#
loop_
_entity_poly.entity_id
_entity_poly.type
_entity_poly.pdbx_seq_one_letter_code
_entity_poly.pdbx_strand_id
1 'polypeptide(L)'
;MPILELRILPPVAVGRLGAAAEPLEAFELVRDVARPLDYRQIVPQPSFKVDATSGEIVEVYTPKKIHFRDGHHLVRPVAPFLEVFVRLSSAPHELVPLTPELLAAEGLSVAALSWDMAVGNIKLFRRTHDIGDKIEAVVKDLRDHAVHRLEGRCPNFLPGKVLPLGQVQFIRPTAHFPQIRLRFTPAGGHVYGSARK
;
A
#
# COMPACT_ATOMS: atom_id res chain seq x y z
N MET A 1 -23.71 -3.39 18.03
CA MET A 1 -24.28 -3.81 16.73
C MET A 1 -23.23 -4.72 16.15
N PRO A 2 -23.27 -6.03 16.45
CA PRO A 2 -22.10 -6.89 16.30
C PRO A 2 -21.51 -6.85 14.89
N ILE A 3 -20.18 -6.78 14.85
CA ILE A 3 -19.40 -7.00 13.63
C ILE A 3 -19.54 -8.47 13.24
N LEU A 4 -20.09 -8.74 12.06
CA LEU A 4 -20.29 -10.10 11.56
C LEU A 4 -19.11 -10.61 10.72
N GLU A 5 -18.45 -9.71 9.99
CA GLU A 5 -17.29 -10.06 9.16
C GLU A 5 -16.38 -8.86 8.94
N LEU A 6 -15.11 -9.14 8.61
CA LEU A 6 -14.12 -8.17 8.14
C LEU A 6 -13.81 -8.43 6.67
N ARG A 7 -13.61 -7.37 5.89
CA ARG A 7 -13.12 -7.43 4.51
C ARG A 7 -12.05 -6.38 4.28
N ILE A 8 -11.02 -6.73 3.52
CA ILE A 8 -10.02 -5.77 3.07
C ILE A 8 -10.36 -5.38 1.63
N LEU A 9 -10.55 -4.08 1.38
CA LEU A 9 -10.84 -3.54 0.07
C LEU A 9 -9.75 -2.54 -0.39
N PRO A 10 -9.41 -2.52 -1.69
CA PRO A 10 -9.83 -3.50 -2.69
C PRO A 10 -9.18 -4.87 -2.40
N PRO A 11 -9.82 -6.00 -2.77
CA PRO A 11 -9.25 -7.34 -2.57
C PRO A 11 -7.99 -7.57 -3.41
N VAL A 12 -7.84 -6.77 -4.48
CA VAL A 12 -6.62 -6.71 -5.30
C VAL A 12 -6.28 -5.24 -5.52
N ALA A 13 -5.15 -4.81 -4.99
CA ALA A 13 -4.60 -3.48 -5.21
C ALA A 13 -3.42 -3.54 -6.18
N VAL A 14 -3.26 -2.53 -7.03
CA VAL A 14 -2.17 -2.46 -8.00
C VAL A 14 -1.22 -1.33 -7.63
N GLY A 15 -0.01 -1.69 -7.21
CA GLY A 15 1.11 -0.75 -7.07
C GLY A 15 1.95 -0.66 -8.34
N ARG A 16 2.67 0.45 -8.51
CA ARG A 16 3.71 0.60 -9.56
C ARG A 16 5.01 1.09 -8.95
N LEU A 17 6.11 0.49 -9.39
CA LEU A 17 7.45 0.82 -8.95
C LEU A 17 7.79 2.28 -9.31
N GLY A 18 8.54 2.93 -8.45
CA GLY A 18 8.99 4.32 -8.63
C GLY A 18 10.00 4.70 -7.56
N ALA A 19 11.12 5.30 -7.99
CA ALA A 19 12.25 5.61 -7.12
C ALA A 19 12.11 6.93 -6.35
N ALA A 20 11.12 7.77 -6.68
CA ALA A 20 10.87 8.99 -5.92
C ALA A 20 10.36 8.66 -4.51
N ALA A 21 10.71 9.51 -3.54
CA ALA A 21 10.29 9.33 -2.15
C ALA A 21 8.78 9.52 -1.94
N GLU A 22 8.19 10.48 -2.68
CA GLU A 22 6.77 10.78 -2.62
C GLU A 22 5.98 9.95 -3.62
N PRO A 23 4.93 9.23 -3.19
CA PRO A 23 4.04 8.54 -4.11
C PRO A 23 3.27 9.48 -5.02
N LEU A 24 2.81 8.93 -6.14
CA LEU A 24 1.99 9.63 -7.12
C LEU A 24 0.61 9.94 -6.53
N GLU A 25 0.13 11.16 -6.76
CA GLU A 25 -1.22 11.57 -6.39
C GLU A 25 -2.30 10.75 -7.11
N ALA A 26 -3.48 10.67 -6.50
CA ALA A 26 -4.63 10.01 -7.08
C ALA A 26 -5.14 10.76 -8.32
N PHE A 27 -5.53 9.99 -9.34
CA PHE A 27 -6.15 10.53 -10.55
C PHE A 27 -7.05 9.49 -11.22
N GLU A 28 -7.95 9.96 -12.05
CA GLU A 28 -8.73 9.14 -12.96
C GLU A 28 -8.32 9.36 -14.41
N LEU A 29 -8.51 8.33 -15.23
CA LEU A 29 -8.37 8.40 -16.68
C LEU A 29 -9.75 8.43 -17.31
N VAL A 30 -10.22 9.63 -17.64
CA VAL A 30 -11.56 9.84 -18.20
C VAL A 30 -11.50 9.82 -19.73
N ARG A 31 -12.44 9.11 -20.36
CA ARG A 31 -12.62 9.13 -21.82
C ARG A 31 -13.49 10.32 -22.19
N ASP A 32 -13.11 11.03 -23.26
CA ASP A 32 -13.99 11.99 -23.90
C ASP A 32 -15.09 11.23 -24.67
N VAL A 33 -16.35 11.42 -24.27
CA VAL A 33 -17.50 10.76 -24.92
C VAL A 33 -17.67 11.24 -26.37
N ALA A 34 -17.33 12.49 -26.67
CA ALA A 34 -17.39 13.04 -28.02
C ALA A 34 -16.22 12.56 -28.89
N ARG A 35 -15.10 12.15 -28.27
CA ARG A 35 -13.90 11.64 -28.95
C ARG A 35 -13.44 10.32 -28.31
N PRO A 36 -14.21 9.24 -28.46
CA PRO A 36 -14.01 8.00 -27.70
C PRO A 36 -12.72 7.25 -28.04
N LEU A 37 -12.05 7.59 -29.14
CA LEU A 37 -10.78 7.02 -29.61
C LEU A 37 -9.55 7.89 -29.30
N ASP A 38 -9.74 9.09 -28.76
CA ASP A 38 -8.65 9.99 -28.40
C ASP A 38 -7.99 9.59 -27.07
N TYR A 39 -6.89 10.26 -26.72
CA TYR A 39 -6.21 10.05 -25.44
C TYR A 39 -7.16 10.31 -24.27
N ARG A 40 -7.04 9.47 -23.24
CA ARG A 40 -7.74 9.69 -21.97
C ARG A 40 -7.21 10.93 -21.28
N GLN A 41 -8.11 11.70 -20.69
CA GLN A 41 -7.77 12.85 -19.86
C GLN A 41 -7.40 12.40 -18.45
N ILE A 42 -6.33 12.97 -17.91
CA ILE A 42 -5.91 12.75 -16.52
C ILE A 42 -6.64 13.78 -15.66
N VAL A 43 -7.52 13.33 -14.79
CA VAL A 43 -8.27 14.16 -13.86
C VAL A 43 -7.72 13.93 -12.45
N PRO A 44 -7.03 14.92 -11.84
CA PRO A 44 -6.59 14.81 -10.46
C PRO A 44 -7.73 14.52 -9.49
N GLN A 45 -7.45 13.69 -8.48
CA GLN A 45 -8.40 13.32 -7.43
C GLN A 45 -7.86 13.69 -6.04
N PRO A 46 -8.72 13.77 -5.02
CA PRO A 46 -8.30 13.93 -3.64
C PRO A 46 -7.24 12.89 -3.26
N SER A 47 -6.13 13.38 -2.73
CA SER A 47 -4.95 12.62 -2.37
C SER A 47 -4.60 12.86 -0.91
N PHE A 48 -4.01 11.86 -0.27
CA PHE A 48 -3.61 11.93 1.13
C PHE A 48 -2.12 12.16 1.27
N LYS A 49 -1.76 13.15 2.09
CA LYS A 49 -0.41 13.27 2.63
C LYS A 49 -0.34 12.49 3.94
N VAL A 50 0.55 11.51 3.98
CA VAL A 50 0.81 10.69 5.18
C VAL A 50 2.12 11.15 5.79
N ASP A 51 2.12 11.43 7.09
CA ASP A 51 3.36 11.64 7.82
C ASP A 51 4.07 10.30 8.02
N ALA A 52 5.31 10.20 7.55
CA ALA A 52 6.05 8.95 7.57
C ALA A 52 6.43 8.48 8.99
N THR A 53 6.42 9.39 9.97
CA THR A 53 6.82 9.08 11.35
C THR A 53 5.62 8.67 12.20
N SER A 54 4.54 9.45 12.18
CA SER A 54 3.34 9.17 12.97
C SER A 54 2.41 8.17 12.31
N GLY A 55 2.46 8.06 10.98
CA GLY A 55 1.53 7.29 10.16
C GLY A 55 0.16 7.95 10.02
N GLU A 56 0.00 9.20 10.44
CA GLU A 56 -1.26 9.94 10.33
C GLU A 56 -1.44 10.51 8.92
N ILE A 57 -2.68 10.57 8.45
CA ILE A 57 -3.04 11.42 7.32
C ILE A 57 -3.11 12.85 7.85
N VAL A 58 -2.19 13.70 7.38
CA VAL A 58 -2.06 15.09 7.84
C VAL A 58 -2.77 16.09 6.93
N GLU A 59 -3.08 15.70 5.69
CA GLU A 59 -3.69 16.57 4.69
C GLU A 59 -4.45 15.77 3.63
N VAL A 60 -5.58 16.32 3.17
CA VAL A 60 -6.22 15.94 1.91
C VAL A 60 -6.09 17.09 0.94
N TYR A 61 -5.59 16.82 -0.26
CA TYR A 61 -5.43 17.84 -1.29
C TYR A 61 -5.70 17.26 -2.67
N THR A 62 -6.10 18.12 -3.61
CA THR A 62 -6.21 17.77 -5.03
C THR A 62 -5.24 18.64 -5.81
N PRO A 63 -4.22 18.07 -6.46
CA PRO A 63 -3.25 18.88 -7.20
C PRO A 63 -3.91 19.44 -8.47
N LYS A 64 -3.43 20.60 -8.94
CA LYS A 64 -3.90 21.19 -10.21
C LYS A 64 -3.52 20.33 -11.43
N LYS A 65 -2.44 19.56 -11.33
CA LYS A 65 -1.91 18.70 -12.38
C LYS A 65 -1.17 17.53 -11.76
N ILE A 66 -1.23 16.36 -12.39
CA ILE A 66 -0.47 15.17 -11.98
C ILE A 66 0.95 15.24 -12.56
N HIS A 67 1.93 15.04 -11.69
CA HIS A 67 3.34 14.96 -12.06
C HIS A 67 3.87 13.54 -11.80
N PHE A 68 4.06 12.76 -12.86
CA PHE A 68 4.55 11.37 -12.75
C PHE A 68 5.99 11.23 -12.26
N ARG A 69 6.73 12.35 -12.22
CA ARG A 69 8.12 12.41 -11.77
C ARG A 69 8.30 13.54 -10.78
N ASP A 70 9.26 13.39 -9.87
CA ASP A 70 9.68 14.43 -8.95
C ASP A 70 10.67 15.42 -9.59
N GLY A 71 11.17 16.37 -8.79
CA GLY A 71 12.16 17.37 -9.23
C GLY A 71 13.53 16.79 -9.60
N HIS A 72 13.81 15.54 -9.23
CA HIS A 72 15.01 14.79 -9.62
C HIS A 72 14.77 13.85 -10.80
N HIS A 73 13.62 13.99 -11.48
CA HIS A 73 13.18 13.14 -12.58
C HIS A 73 12.97 11.67 -12.22
N LEU A 74 12.89 11.34 -10.93
CA LEU A 74 12.56 9.99 -10.47
C LEU A 74 11.06 9.75 -10.63
N VAL A 75 10.70 8.55 -11.05
CA VAL A 75 9.29 8.15 -11.19
C VAL A 75 8.65 8.05 -9.81
N ARG A 76 7.48 8.68 -9.63
CA ARG A 76 6.68 8.54 -8.42
C ARG A 76 5.99 7.18 -8.37
N PRO A 77 6.13 6.40 -7.29
CA PRO A 77 5.47 5.11 -7.18
C PRO A 77 3.95 5.28 -7.03
N VAL A 78 3.18 4.34 -7.58
CA VAL A 78 1.75 4.23 -7.26
C VAL A 78 1.65 3.37 -6.00
N ALA A 79 1.24 3.98 -4.88
CA ALA A 79 1.22 3.37 -3.56
C ALA A 79 -0.23 3.26 -3.04
N PRO A 80 -0.92 2.13 -3.26
CA PRO A 80 -2.32 1.99 -2.89
C PRO A 80 -2.52 1.92 -1.38
N PHE A 81 -3.71 2.35 -0.96
CA PHE A 81 -4.27 1.99 0.34
C PHE A 81 -5.12 0.72 0.21
N LEU A 82 -5.06 -0.12 1.23
CA LEU A 82 -6.05 -1.15 1.51
C LEU A 82 -6.77 -0.73 2.79
N GLU A 83 -8.09 -0.84 2.81
CA GLU A 83 -8.93 -0.39 3.92
C GLU A 83 -9.77 -1.56 4.43
N VAL A 84 -9.95 -1.62 5.75
CA VAL A 84 -10.77 -2.64 6.39
C VAL A 84 -12.21 -2.15 6.45
N PHE A 85 -13.12 -2.96 5.94
CA PHE A 85 -14.56 -2.79 6.00
C PHE A 85 -15.18 -3.89 6.88
N VAL A 86 -16.33 -3.59 7.45
CA VAL A 86 -17.14 -4.53 8.23
C VAL A 86 -18.54 -4.65 7.67
N ARG A 87 -19.13 -5.82 7.87
CA ARG A 87 -20.58 -6.03 7.77
C ARG A 87 -21.17 -6.09 9.17
N LEU A 88 -22.14 -5.25 9.45
CA LEU A 88 -22.78 -5.18 10.77
C LEU A 88 -24.08 -5.98 10.76
N SER A 89 -24.49 -6.50 11.92
CA SER A 89 -25.79 -7.19 12.03
C SER A 89 -27.00 -6.29 11.78
N SER A 90 -26.86 -4.98 12.01
CA SER A 90 -27.89 -3.96 11.77
C SER A 90 -28.03 -3.58 10.29
N ALA A 91 -26.97 -3.80 9.49
CA ALA A 91 -26.93 -3.49 8.07
C ALA A 91 -26.27 -4.66 7.31
N PRO A 92 -26.93 -5.83 7.26
CA PRO A 92 -26.32 -7.07 6.79
C PRO A 92 -26.04 -7.11 5.28
N HIS A 93 -26.43 -6.08 4.53
CA HIS A 93 -26.20 -5.97 3.09
C HIS A 93 -25.21 -4.88 2.71
N GLU A 94 -24.61 -4.22 3.70
CA GLU A 94 -23.69 -3.09 3.50
C GLU A 94 -22.31 -3.40 4.07
N LEU A 95 -21.29 -2.90 3.37
CA LEU A 95 -19.93 -2.84 3.88
C LEU A 95 -19.66 -1.38 4.26
N VAL A 96 -19.38 -1.16 5.54
CA VAL A 96 -18.99 0.15 6.07
C VAL A 96 -17.53 0.10 6.51
N PRO A 97 -16.75 1.19 6.41
CA PRO A 97 -15.39 1.20 6.92
C PRO A 97 -15.33 0.82 8.40
N LEU A 98 -14.36 0.00 8.78
CA LEU A 98 -14.04 -0.21 10.19
C LEU A 98 -13.44 1.07 10.76
N THR A 99 -13.93 1.47 11.93
CA THR A 99 -13.45 2.66 12.65
C THR A 99 -13.22 2.34 14.13
N PRO A 100 -12.43 3.16 14.87
CA PRO A 100 -12.28 3.05 16.32
C PRO A 100 -13.60 3.02 17.09
N GLU A 101 -14.61 3.76 16.64
CA GLU A 101 -15.93 3.79 17.29
C GLU A 101 -16.64 2.43 17.17
N LEU A 102 -16.53 1.77 16.01
CA LEU A 102 -17.08 0.43 15.81
C LEU A 102 -16.32 -0.62 16.62
N LEU A 103 -15.00 -0.49 16.77
CA LEU A 103 -14.21 -1.35 17.67
C LEU A 103 -14.64 -1.15 19.13
N ALA A 104 -14.79 0.09 19.57
CA ALA A 104 -15.19 0.43 20.93
C ALA A 104 -16.59 -0.10 21.29
N ALA A 105 -17.52 -0.10 20.32
CA ALA A 105 -18.85 -0.68 20.48
C ALA A 105 -18.81 -2.20 20.76
N GLU A 106 -17.73 -2.88 20.39
CA GLU A 106 -17.48 -4.29 20.66
C GLU A 106 -16.48 -4.50 21.82
N GLY A 107 -16.17 -3.45 22.59
CA GLY A 107 -15.22 -3.51 23.70
C GLY A 107 -13.75 -3.65 23.28
N LEU A 108 -13.44 -3.37 22.01
CA LEU A 108 -12.11 -3.43 21.44
C LEU A 108 -11.52 -2.03 21.21
N SER A 109 -10.22 -1.99 20.95
CA SER A 109 -9.52 -0.79 20.50
C SER A 109 -8.63 -1.11 19.31
N VAL A 110 -8.01 -0.09 18.70
CA VAL A 110 -7.06 -0.27 17.58
C VAL A 110 -5.90 -1.20 17.97
N ALA A 111 -5.53 -1.29 19.26
CA ALA A 111 -4.48 -2.18 19.75
C ALA A 111 -4.81 -3.68 19.58
N ALA A 112 -6.07 -4.03 19.33
CA ALA A 112 -6.51 -5.39 19.03
C ALA A 112 -6.22 -5.78 17.57
N LEU A 113 -5.85 -4.83 16.70
CA LEU A 113 -5.58 -5.07 15.29
C LEU A 113 -4.09 -5.32 15.03
N SER A 114 -3.81 -6.19 14.08
CA SER A 114 -2.47 -6.43 13.54
C SER A 114 -2.55 -6.75 12.05
N TRP A 115 -1.50 -6.42 11.32
CA TRP A 115 -1.35 -6.78 9.90
C TRP A 115 -0.25 -7.82 9.71
N ASP A 116 -0.56 -8.87 8.94
CA ASP A 116 0.41 -9.84 8.46
C ASP A 116 0.59 -9.64 6.95
N MET A 117 1.84 -9.54 6.51
CA MET A 117 2.20 -9.29 5.13
C MET A 117 3.24 -10.29 4.65
N ALA A 118 3.02 -10.85 3.46
CA ALA A 118 4.00 -11.64 2.73
C ALA A 118 4.07 -11.15 1.28
N VAL A 119 5.28 -10.87 0.82
CA VAL A 119 5.54 -10.50 -0.58
C VAL A 119 6.66 -11.36 -1.15
N GLY A 120 6.59 -11.65 -2.44
CA GLY A 120 7.56 -12.51 -3.12
C GLY A 120 7.90 -12.02 -4.52
N ASN A 121 9.18 -12.14 -4.89
CA ASN A 121 9.66 -12.05 -6.26
C ASN A 121 10.16 -13.42 -6.71
N ILE A 122 9.36 -14.07 -7.55
CA ILE A 122 9.55 -15.45 -7.99
C ILE A 122 10.11 -15.49 -9.43
N LYS A 123 10.59 -14.35 -9.96
CA LYS A 123 11.06 -14.26 -11.34
C LYS A 123 12.31 -15.10 -11.60
N LEU A 124 13.24 -15.13 -10.64
CA LEU A 124 14.48 -15.89 -10.77
C LEU A 124 14.22 -17.40 -10.66
N PHE A 125 13.50 -17.83 -9.62
CA PHE A 125 13.02 -19.23 -9.49
C PHE A 125 12.33 -19.74 -10.76
N ARG A 126 11.48 -18.94 -11.41
CA ARG A 126 10.80 -19.34 -12.65
C ARG A 126 11.78 -19.68 -13.79
N ARG A 127 13.00 -19.13 -13.78
CA ARG A 127 14.04 -19.37 -14.80
C ARG A 127 14.98 -20.51 -14.42
N THR A 128 15.29 -20.64 -13.13
CA THR A 128 16.32 -21.57 -12.63
C THR A 128 15.75 -22.87 -12.10
N HIS A 129 14.47 -22.87 -11.69
CA HIS A 129 13.80 -23.94 -10.94
C HIS A 129 14.44 -24.27 -9.58
N ASP A 130 15.40 -23.48 -9.11
CA ASP A 130 16.02 -23.63 -7.79
C ASP A 130 15.19 -22.90 -6.72
N ILE A 131 14.66 -23.65 -5.76
CA ILE A 131 13.87 -23.08 -4.65
C ILE A 131 14.65 -22.02 -3.86
N GLY A 132 15.99 -22.09 -3.86
CA GLY A 132 16.89 -21.09 -3.29
C GLY A 132 16.84 -19.71 -3.96
N ASP A 133 16.15 -19.59 -5.10
CA ASP A 133 15.95 -18.35 -5.86
C ASP A 133 14.57 -17.70 -5.63
N LYS A 134 13.75 -18.23 -4.73
CA LYS A 134 12.52 -17.55 -4.28
C LYS A 134 12.90 -16.43 -3.32
N ILE A 135 12.66 -15.19 -3.72
CA ILE A 135 12.98 -14.02 -2.92
C ILE A 135 11.73 -13.56 -2.19
N GLU A 136 11.72 -13.64 -0.87
CA GLU A 136 10.52 -13.43 -0.06
C GLU A 136 10.79 -12.45 1.09
N ALA A 137 9.80 -11.66 1.46
CA ALA A 137 9.79 -10.81 2.65
C ALA A 137 8.48 -11.02 3.41
N VAL A 138 8.59 -11.13 4.72
CA VAL A 138 7.45 -11.34 5.62
C VAL A 138 7.53 -10.34 6.77
N VAL A 139 6.41 -9.70 7.09
CA VAL A 139 6.19 -8.91 8.30
C VAL A 139 4.98 -9.52 8.99
N LYS A 140 5.09 -9.83 10.27
CA LYS A 140 4.00 -10.40 11.08
C LYS A 140 3.73 -9.51 12.28
N ASP A 141 2.48 -9.55 12.74
CA ASP A 141 2.03 -8.83 13.93
C ASP A 141 2.35 -7.33 13.88
N LEU A 142 2.20 -6.70 12.70
CA LEU A 142 2.41 -5.26 12.55
C LEU A 142 1.28 -4.50 13.24
N ARG A 143 1.60 -3.88 14.37
CA ARG A 143 0.65 -3.10 15.19
C ARG A 143 0.94 -1.62 15.26
N ASP A 144 2.21 -1.23 15.03
CA ASP A 144 2.62 0.17 15.06
C ASP A 144 2.34 0.88 13.72
N HIS A 145 2.56 2.20 13.72
CA HIS A 145 2.27 3.08 12.59
C HIS A 145 3.53 3.56 11.84
N ALA A 146 4.70 2.99 12.17
CA ALA A 146 5.95 3.31 11.49
C ALA A 146 6.00 2.66 10.11
N VAL A 147 6.94 3.11 9.29
CA VAL A 147 7.22 2.48 7.99
C VAL A 147 8.06 1.22 8.20
N HIS A 148 7.57 0.08 7.70
CA HIS A 148 8.28 -1.20 7.72
C HIS A 148 8.77 -1.57 6.33
N ARG A 149 10.09 -1.79 6.20
CA ARG A 149 10.71 -2.19 4.93
C ARG A 149 10.45 -3.67 4.65
N LEU A 150 10.11 -3.99 3.41
CA LEU A 150 9.97 -5.36 2.95
C LEU A 150 11.28 -5.81 2.31
N GLU A 151 12.15 -6.39 3.13
CA GLU A 151 13.47 -6.86 2.71
C GLU A 151 13.41 -8.29 2.20
N GLY A 152 13.38 -8.44 0.87
CA GLY A 152 13.38 -9.73 0.21
C GLY A 152 14.68 -10.48 0.42
N ARG A 153 14.59 -11.74 0.85
CA ARG A 153 15.73 -12.62 1.12
C ARG A 153 15.54 -13.96 0.40
N CYS A 154 16.64 -14.57 0.00
CA CYS A 154 16.66 -15.96 -0.48
C CYS A 154 18.02 -16.63 -0.13
N PRO A 155 18.08 -17.97 -0.09
CA PRO A 155 19.31 -18.71 0.21
C PRO A 155 20.50 -18.39 -0.71
N ASN A 156 20.25 -18.09 -1.99
CA ASN A 156 21.31 -17.84 -2.97
C ASN A 156 21.87 -16.41 -2.95
N PHE A 157 21.39 -15.54 -2.06
CA PHE A 157 21.98 -14.21 -1.88
C PHE A 157 23.32 -14.27 -1.14
N LEU A 158 24.22 -13.34 -1.48
CA LEU A 158 25.44 -13.12 -0.70
C LEU A 158 25.08 -12.72 0.75
N PRO A 159 25.93 -13.05 1.74
CA PRO A 159 25.68 -12.73 3.14
C PRO A 159 25.30 -11.26 3.37
N GLY A 160 24.23 -11.04 4.13
CA GLY A 160 23.72 -9.71 4.47
C GLY A 160 23.07 -8.93 3.32
N LYS A 161 22.94 -9.51 2.12
CA LYS A 161 22.26 -8.86 0.99
C LYS A 161 20.76 -9.12 1.01
N VAL A 162 20.02 -8.12 0.55
CA VAL A 162 18.56 -8.14 0.45
C VAL A 162 18.13 -7.46 -0.85
N LEU A 163 16.94 -7.82 -1.33
CA LEU A 163 16.25 -7.14 -2.40
C LEU A 163 15.11 -6.29 -1.81
N PRO A 164 15.13 -4.95 -1.93
CA PRO A 164 13.99 -4.13 -1.53
C PRO A 164 12.74 -4.50 -2.34
N LEU A 165 11.68 -4.94 -1.66
CA LEU A 165 10.38 -5.26 -2.27
C LEU A 165 9.31 -4.19 -2.01
N GLY A 166 9.68 -3.12 -1.31
CA GLY A 166 8.82 -1.98 -0.98
C GLY A 166 8.79 -1.74 0.52
N GLN A 167 7.72 -1.11 0.97
CA GLN A 167 7.45 -0.86 2.39
C GLN A 167 5.93 -0.88 2.65
N VAL A 168 5.57 -1.15 3.90
CA VAL A 168 4.19 -1.10 4.39
C VAL A 168 4.08 -0.18 5.60
N GLN A 169 2.91 0.41 5.79
CA GLN A 169 2.62 1.26 6.94
C GLN A 169 1.15 1.11 7.33
N PHE A 170 0.89 0.74 8.59
CA PHE A 170 -0.46 0.80 9.16
C PHE A 170 -0.76 2.26 9.49
N ILE A 171 -1.71 2.85 8.76
CA ILE A 171 -2.08 4.25 8.91
C ILE A 171 -2.79 4.45 10.23
N ARG A 172 -2.33 5.42 11.00
CA ARG A 172 -2.93 5.76 12.28
C ARG A 172 -4.30 6.39 12.06
N PRO A 173 -5.38 5.80 12.58
CA PRO A 173 -6.69 6.42 12.51
C PRO A 173 -6.73 7.68 13.40
N THR A 174 -7.38 8.73 12.91
CA THR A 174 -7.60 9.98 13.64
C THR A 174 -9.08 10.34 13.64
N ALA A 175 -9.49 11.35 14.40
CA ALA A 175 -10.89 11.82 14.38
C ALA A 175 -11.34 12.26 12.97
N HIS A 176 -10.43 12.82 12.17
CA HIS A 176 -10.73 13.25 10.80
C HIS A 176 -10.64 12.11 9.78
N PHE A 177 -9.78 11.12 10.04
CA PHE A 177 -9.57 9.95 9.18
C PHE A 177 -9.65 8.67 10.02
N PRO A 178 -10.86 8.27 10.45
CA PRO A 178 -11.01 7.17 11.41
C PRO A 178 -10.88 5.78 10.76
N GLN A 179 -10.80 5.68 9.44
CA GLN A 179 -10.79 4.39 8.77
C GLN A 179 -9.48 3.63 9.00
N ILE A 180 -9.59 2.32 9.21
CA ILE A 180 -8.44 1.43 9.37
C ILE A 180 -7.83 1.11 8.01
N ARG A 181 -6.62 1.61 7.74
CA ARG A 181 -5.94 1.48 6.44
C ARG A 181 -4.51 0.97 6.55
N LEU A 182 -4.08 0.20 5.55
CA LEU A 182 -2.68 -0.12 5.30
C LEU A 182 -2.25 0.56 4.00
N ARG A 183 -1.07 1.18 4.00
CA ARG A 183 -0.42 1.63 2.76
C ARG A 183 0.66 0.65 2.35
N PHE A 184 0.66 0.25 1.08
CA PHE A 184 1.80 -0.41 0.46
C PHE A 184 2.47 0.56 -0.51
N THR A 185 3.76 0.83 -0.31
CA THR A 185 4.58 1.61 -1.25
C THR A 185 5.57 0.68 -1.93
N PRO A 186 5.45 0.45 -3.26
CA PRO A 186 6.36 -0.42 -4.00
C PRO A 186 7.81 0.06 -4.00
N ALA A 187 8.75 -0.84 -4.32
CA ALA A 187 10.17 -0.50 -4.43
C ALA A 187 10.49 0.47 -5.59
N GLY A 188 11.72 0.99 -5.59
CA GLY A 188 12.21 1.95 -6.60
C GLY A 188 12.36 1.42 -8.03
N GLY A 189 12.31 0.11 -8.23
CA GLY A 189 12.45 -0.51 -9.56
C GLY A 189 13.87 -0.46 -10.11
N HIS A 190 14.88 -0.49 -9.24
CA HIS A 190 16.29 -0.56 -9.65
C HIS A 190 16.64 -1.91 -10.30
N VAL A 191 17.75 -1.90 -11.04
CA VAL A 191 18.36 -3.13 -11.56
C VAL A 191 19.33 -3.66 -10.50
N TYR A 192 19.21 -4.94 -10.17
CA TYR A 192 20.06 -5.61 -9.19
C TYR A 192 20.91 -6.66 -9.89
N GLY A 193 22.19 -6.71 -9.53
CA GLY A 193 23.13 -7.73 -9.98
C GLY A 193 24.03 -8.16 -8.83
N SER A 194 24.69 -9.30 -8.98
CA SER A 194 25.71 -9.76 -8.03
C SER A 194 27.08 -9.32 -8.51
N ALA A 195 27.87 -8.75 -7.59
CA ALA A 195 29.31 -8.55 -7.77
C ALA A 195 29.99 -8.97 -6.48
N ARG A 196 30.99 -9.85 -6.58
CA ARG A 196 31.99 -10.01 -5.51
C ARG A 196 32.89 -8.78 -5.67
N LYS A 197 32.85 -7.87 -4.70
CA LYS A 197 33.87 -6.81 -4.65
C LYS A 197 35.24 -7.44 -4.46
#